data_AF-A0A7Y3EEP3-F1
#
_entry.id   AF-A0A7Y3EEP3-F1
#
_cell.length_a   1.000
_cell.length_b   1.000
_cell.length_c   1.000
_cell.angle_alpha   90.00
_cell.angle_beta   90.00
_cell.angle_gamma   90.00
#
_symmetry.space_group_name_H-M   'P 1'
#
loop_
_entity.id
_entity.type
_entity.pdbx_description
1 polymer ?
#
loop_
_entity_poly.entity_id
_entity_poly.type
_entity_poly.pdbx_seq_one_letter_code
_entity_poly.pdbx_strand_id
1 'polypeptide(L)'
;MTDRSPSDHLSAERMQAFVDGELPAVDARSVEAHVGDCARCRAELSTWESLFDDLGDLPVLAPSTSFQDRILEATPRKSARAARAATDMSHIAPGRLQDYLEGRLAARAATSMDSHLDTCAVCRSELAAFRAVGMALDALPALEPSPEFGERVLAAWRVEQMAAVAMAPTTRWGRVAAWARSRAPSSRQGWAAAMGVATAPAVILLLIVRAVFSHPLVTIGNLGAFVRLQAGDLFGALATRGAALLQTVGLDAAARTAFELLSSPPVAAGAATVASGLTFAALWVVYRFLIASQPADRPYAHVSR
;
A
#
# COMPACT_ATOMS: atom_id res chain seq x y z
N MET A 1 -21.85 30.79 31.20
CA MET A 1 -21.24 29.51 30.81
C MET A 1 -21.40 28.57 31.98
N THR A 2 -22.46 27.77 31.98
CA THR A 2 -22.71 26.75 33.00
C THR A 2 -21.79 25.57 32.72
N ASP A 3 -20.87 25.32 33.64
CA ASP A 3 -19.96 24.18 33.61
C ASP A 3 -20.78 22.89 33.80
N ARG A 4 -20.95 22.13 32.72
CA ARG A 4 -21.66 20.85 32.71
C ARG A 4 -20.75 19.80 33.32
N SER A 5 -21.26 19.04 34.29
CA SER A 5 -20.52 18.00 35.01
C SER A 5 -19.81 17.00 34.06
N PRO A 6 -18.68 16.39 34.48
CA PRO A 6 -17.87 15.47 33.67
C PRO A 6 -18.59 14.20 33.17
N SER A 7 -19.84 13.98 33.58
CA SER A 7 -20.73 12.92 33.12
C SER A 7 -21.56 13.26 31.86
N ASP A 8 -21.38 14.45 31.28
CA ASP A 8 -22.13 14.90 30.09
C ASP A 8 -21.37 14.73 28.76
N HIS A 9 -20.25 13.99 28.73
CA HIS A 9 -19.52 13.68 27.50
C HIS A 9 -19.88 12.29 26.96
N LEU A 10 -19.70 12.10 25.65
CA LEU A 10 -19.80 10.78 25.02
C LEU A 10 -18.74 9.84 25.59
N SER A 11 -19.11 8.58 25.84
CA SER A 11 -18.12 7.55 26.18
C SER A 11 -17.31 7.17 24.94
N ALA A 12 -16.10 6.64 25.16
CA ALA A 12 -15.22 6.21 24.09
C ALA A 12 -15.87 5.10 23.24
N GLU A 13 -16.60 4.17 23.87
CA GLU A 13 -17.29 3.07 23.18
C GLU A 13 -18.40 3.60 22.27
N ARG A 14 -19.14 4.63 22.72
CA ARG A 14 -20.21 5.24 21.91
C ARG A 14 -19.64 6.06 20.75
N MET A 15 -18.47 6.69 20.94
CA MET A 15 -17.76 7.40 19.88
C MET A 15 -17.19 6.43 18.84
N GLN A 16 -16.58 5.32 19.28
CA GLN A 16 -16.10 4.27 18.39
C GLN A 16 -17.25 3.64 17.57
N ALA A 17 -18.35 3.24 18.22
CA ALA A 17 -19.50 2.68 17.52
C ALA A 17 -20.12 3.66 16.50
N PHE A 18 -20.01 4.97 16.74
CA PHE A 18 -20.42 6.00 15.79
C PHE A 18 -19.51 6.03 14.55
N VAL A 19 -18.18 6.02 14.76
CA VAL A 19 -17.18 6.02 13.68
C VAL A 19 -17.24 4.73 12.84
N ASP A 20 -17.43 3.58 13.50
CA ASP A 20 -17.54 2.27 12.85
C ASP A 20 -18.89 2.08 12.11
N GLY A 21 -19.84 3.01 12.28
CA GLY A 21 -21.17 2.95 11.67
C GLY A 21 -22.10 1.89 12.28
N GLU A 22 -21.80 1.44 13.50
CA GLU A 22 -22.54 0.38 14.21
C GLU A 22 -23.73 0.90 15.03
N LEU A 23 -23.84 2.22 15.22
CA LEU A 23 -24.95 2.81 15.96
C LEU A 23 -26.28 2.78 15.16
N PRO A 24 -27.41 2.44 15.80
CA PRO A 24 -28.73 2.66 15.22
C PRO A 24 -28.94 4.12 14.82
N ALA A 25 -29.69 4.37 13.74
CA ALA A 25 -29.87 5.72 13.19
C ALA A 25 -30.40 6.75 14.19
N VAL A 26 -31.16 6.34 15.22
CA VAL A 26 -31.63 7.22 16.29
C VAL A 26 -30.48 7.64 17.20
N ASP A 27 -29.59 6.72 17.56
CA ASP A 27 -28.44 6.98 18.42
C ASP A 27 -27.36 7.79 17.71
N ALA A 28 -27.13 7.53 16.41
CA ALA A 28 -26.20 8.29 15.59
C ALA A 28 -26.59 9.79 15.52
N ARG A 29 -27.88 10.11 15.29
CA ARG A 29 -28.36 11.50 15.31
C ARG A 29 -28.17 12.19 16.66
N SER A 30 -28.30 11.46 17.76
CA SER A 30 -28.04 11.99 19.11
C SER A 30 -26.57 12.34 19.31
N VAL A 31 -25.67 11.48 18.81
CA VAL A 31 -24.21 11.71 18.82
C VAL A 31 -23.85 12.91 17.95
N GLU A 32 -24.38 13.01 16.73
CA GLU A 32 -24.18 14.15 15.83
C GLU A 32 -24.62 15.48 16.46
N ALA A 33 -25.80 15.50 17.08
CA ALA A 33 -26.29 16.68 17.78
C ALA A 33 -25.36 17.08 18.94
N HIS A 34 -24.93 16.11 19.75
CA HIS A 34 -24.00 16.37 20.85
C HIS A 34 -22.65 16.90 20.36
N VAL A 35 -22.05 16.30 19.33
CA VAL A 35 -20.78 16.73 18.73
C VAL A 35 -20.90 18.12 18.09
N GLY A 36 -22.08 18.44 17.56
CA GLY A 36 -22.44 19.78 17.09
C GLY A 36 -22.32 20.82 18.20
N ASP A 37 -22.76 20.50 19.42
CA ASP A 37 -22.81 21.44 20.54
C ASP A 37 -21.58 21.42 21.46
N CYS A 38 -20.84 20.30 21.50
CA CYS A 38 -19.77 20.05 22.47
C CYS A 38 -18.37 20.09 21.82
N ALA A 39 -17.63 21.18 22.00
CA ALA A 39 -16.30 21.38 21.39
C ALA A 39 -15.28 20.30 21.77
N ARG A 40 -15.33 19.77 23.00
CA ARG A 40 -14.43 18.69 23.47
C ARG A 40 -14.68 17.38 22.71
N CYS A 41 -15.93 16.93 22.65
CA CYS A 41 -16.28 15.70 21.93
C CYS A 41 -16.02 15.83 20.43
N ARG A 42 -16.15 17.04 19.86
CA ARG A 42 -15.75 17.30 18.47
C ARG A 42 -14.25 17.16 18.24
N ALA A 43 -13.43 17.72 19.12
CA ALA A 43 -11.97 17.57 19.03
C ALA A 43 -11.55 16.10 19.17
N GLU A 44 -12.16 15.38 20.11
CA GLU A 44 -11.92 13.96 20.31
C GLU A 44 -12.31 13.15 19.07
N LEU A 45 -13.54 13.32 18.55
CA LEU A 45 -13.98 12.64 17.32
C LEU A 45 -13.04 12.91 16.13
N SER A 46 -12.62 14.17 15.93
CA SER A 46 -11.67 14.50 14.85
C SER A 46 -10.31 13.81 15.01
N THR A 47 -9.89 13.54 16.24
CA THR A 47 -8.65 12.80 16.53
C THR A 47 -8.82 11.33 16.15
N TRP A 48 -9.98 10.73 16.45
CA TRP A 48 -10.29 9.36 16.04
C TRP A 48 -10.41 9.23 14.52
N GLU A 49 -11.11 10.16 13.85
CA GLU A 49 -11.21 10.18 12.38
C GLU A 49 -9.83 10.27 11.72
N SER A 50 -8.94 11.14 12.20
CA SER A 50 -7.57 11.24 11.71
C SER A 50 -6.78 9.95 11.94
N LEU A 51 -6.93 9.30 13.09
CA LEU A 51 -6.26 8.03 13.38
C LEU A 51 -6.74 6.93 12.42
N PHE A 52 -8.04 6.85 12.15
CA PHE A 52 -8.59 5.85 11.24
C PHE A 52 -8.20 6.12 9.78
N ASP A 53 -8.11 7.38 9.37
CA ASP A 53 -7.58 7.76 8.05
C ASP A 53 -6.11 7.30 7.91
N ASP A 54 -5.27 7.59 8.92
CA ASP A 54 -3.88 7.13 8.98
C ASP A 54 -3.76 5.59 8.94
N LEU A 55 -4.66 4.89 9.63
CA LEU A 55 -4.73 3.42 9.61
C LEU A 55 -5.21 2.88 8.25
N GLY A 56 -6.13 3.58 7.58
CA GLY A 56 -6.60 3.25 6.24
C GLY A 56 -5.53 3.43 5.16
N ASP A 57 -4.62 4.38 5.37
CA ASP A 57 -3.45 4.63 4.53
C ASP A 57 -2.30 3.64 4.74
N LEU A 58 -2.38 2.79 5.77
CA LEU A 58 -1.38 1.74 5.96
C LEU A 58 -1.35 0.82 4.73
N PRO A 59 -0.16 0.49 4.21
CA PRO A 59 -0.04 -0.39 3.07
C PRO A 59 -0.67 -1.74 3.41
N VAL A 60 -1.63 -2.18 2.59
CA VAL A 60 -2.22 -3.51 2.70
C VAL A 60 -1.08 -4.52 2.69
N LEU A 61 -0.86 -5.17 3.84
CA LEU A 61 0.14 -6.20 3.98
C LEU A 61 -0.33 -7.41 3.18
N ALA A 62 0.08 -7.47 1.91
CA ALA A 62 -0.13 -8.66 1.10
C ALA A 62 0.67 -9.79 1.75
N PRO A 63 0.01 -10.89 2.18
CA PRO A 63 0.73 -12.01 2.72
C PRO A 63 1.68 -12.58 1.65
N SER A 64 2.79 -13.20 2.09
CA SER A 64 3.73 -13.85 1.17
C SER A 64 2.99 -14.82 0.25
N THR A 65 3.43 -15.00 -1.00
CA THR A 65 2.78 -15.95 -1.93
C THR A 65 2.68 -17.38 -1.39
N SER A 66 3.60 -17.78 -0.51
CA SER A 66 3.60 -19.08 0.18
C SER A 66 2.75 -19.14 1.45
N PHE A 67 2.13 -18.03 1.88
CA PHE A 67 1.29 -17.99 3.08
C PHE A 67 0.03 -18.83 2.90
N GLN A 68 -0.61 -18.72 1.73
CA GLN A 68 -1.76 -19.53 1.40
C GLN A 68 -1.39 -21.03 1.40
N ASP A 69 -0.23 -21.39 0.83
CA ASP A 69 0.24 -22.78 0.85
C ASP A 69 0.49 -23.28 2.28
N ARG A 70 1.13 -22.48 3.13
CA ARG A 70 1.35 -22.81 4.55
C ARG A 70 0.02 -22.96 5.30
N ILE A 71 -0.98 -22.12 5.04
CA ILE A 71 -2.31 -22.28 5.63
C ILE A 71 -2.94 -23.58 5.13
N LEU A 72 -2.90 -23.87 3.83
CA LEU A 72 -3.49 -25.08 3.25
C LEU A 72 -2.78 -26.37 3.68
N GLU A 73 -1.53 -26.28 4.11
CA GLU A 73 -0.74 -27.37 4.67
C GLU A 73 -0.97 -27.53 6.18
N ALA A 74 -1.01 -26.42 6.92
CA ALA A 74 -1.23 -26.41 8.37
C ALA A 74 -2.70 -26.68 8.74
N THR A 75 -3.64 -26.34 7.87
CA THR A 75 -5.05 -26.68 8.07
C THR A 75 -5.16 -28.18 7.85
N PRO A 76 -5.47 -29.00 8.88
CA PRO A 76 -5.61 -30.43 8.71
C PRO A 76 -6.65 -30.67 7.63
N ARG A 77 -6.18 -31.16 6.47
CA ARG A 77 -7.04 -31.53 5.35
C ARG A 77 -7.94 -32.65 5.86
N LYS A 78 -9.12 -32.31 6.38
CA LYS A 78 -10.20 -33.27 6.63
C LYS A 78 -10.37 -34.01 5.31
N SER A 79 -9.93 -35.26 5.36
CA SER A 79 -9.38 -35.97 4.22
C SER A 79 -10.29 -35.95 2.99
N ALA A 80 -9.68 -35.81 1.81
CA ALA A 80 -10.31 -36.11 0.52
C ALA A 80 -10.85 -37.55 0.41
N ARG A 81 -10.68 -38.37 1.46
CA ARG A 81 -11.30 -39.68 1.62
C ARG A 81 -12.78 -39.61 2.03
N ALA A 82 -13.24 -38.51 2.63
CA ALA A 82 -14.67 -38.24 2.84
C ALA A 82 -15.37 -37.78 1.55
N ALA A 83 -14.67 -37.02 0.69
CA ALA A 83 -15.23 -36.55 -0.58
C ALA A 83 -15.37 -37.66 -1.63
N ARG A 84 -14.53 -38.71 -1.60
CA ARG A 84 -14.64 -39.87 -2.51
C ARG A 84 -15.62 -40.96 -2.04
N ALA A 85 -16.22 -40.81 -0.86
CA ALA A 85 -17.37 -41.62 -0.43
C ALA A 85 -18.73 -40.95 -0.73
N ALA A 86 -18.73 -39.71 -1.25
CA ALA A 86 -19.92 -38.92 -1.54
C ALA A 86 -20.30 -38.88 -3.03
N THR A 87 -19.73 -39.76 -3.85
CA THR A 87 -20.09 -39.92 -5.27
C THR A 87 -21.04 -41.08 -5.52
N ASP A 88 -21.97 -41.31 -4.60
CA ASP A 88 -23.23 -41.94 -5.00
C ASP A 88 -24.37 -41.52 -4.04
N MET A 89 -25.39 -40.88 -4.61
CA MET A 89 -26.55 -40.21 -3.99
C MET A 89 -26.30 -38.85 -3.29
N SER A 90 -27.16 -37.88 -3.63
CA SER A 90 -27.01 -36.44 -3.44
C SER A 90 -27.07 -35.96 -1.98
N HIS A 91 -26.03 -36.19 -1.19
CA HIS A 91 -25.93 -35.62 0.16
C HIS A 91 -25.55 -34.14 0.14
N ILE A 92 -25.96 -33.42 1.19
CA ILE A 92 -25.62 -32.00 1.39
C ILE A 92 -24.14 -31.89 1.83
N ALA A 93 -23.43 -30.90 1.29
CA ALA A 93 -22.06 -30.61 1.73
C ALA A 93 -22.03 -30.20 3.22
N PRO A 94 -21.09 -30.71 4.04
CA PRO A 94 -21.03 -30.43 5.48
C PRO A 94 -21.04 -28.94 5.86
N GLY A 95 -20.42 -28.08 5.05
CA GLY A 95 -20.43 -26.62 5.27
C GLY A 95 -21.84 -26.02 5.25
N ARG A 96 -22.74 -26.52 4.38
CA ARG A 96 -24.13 -26.03 4.34
C ARG A 96 -24.96 -26.50 5.54
N LEU A 97 -24.64 -27.65 6.13
CA LEU A 97 -25.27 -28.09 7.39
C LEU A 97 -24.87 -27.18 8.55
N GLN A 98 -23.61 -26.75 8.59
CA GLN A 98 -23.13 -25.78 9.58
C GLN A 98 -23.78 -24.40 9.38
N ASP A 99 -23.84 -23.89 8.14
CA ASP A 99 -24.53 -22.63 7.83
C ASP A 99 -26.02 -22.68 8.23
N TYR A 100 -26.67 -23.84 8.08
CA TYR A 100 -28.05 -24.07 8.51
C TYR A 100 -28.18 -24.02 10.04
N LEU A 101 -27.29 -24.68 10.78
CA LEU A 101 -27.27 -24.66 12.26
C LEU A 101 -27.02 -23.27 12.83
N GLU A 102 -26.14 -22.50 12.19
CA GLU A 102 -25.80 -21.14 12.59
C GLU A 102 -26.83 -20.11 12.11
N GLY A 103 -27.90 -20.53 11.43
CA GLY A 103 -28.95 -19.64 10.92
C GLY A 103 -28.48 -18.69 9.80
N ARG A 104 -27.35 -18.99 9.16
CA ARG A 104 -26.73 -18.15 8.11
C ARG A 104 -27.31 -18.39 6.71
N LEU A 105 -28.16 -19.40 6.53
CA LEU A 105 -28.81 -19.67 5.25
C LEU A 105 -29.98 -18.71 5.00
N ALA A 106 -30.09 -18.21 3.75
CA ALA A 106 -31.28 -17.49 3.30
C ALA A 106 -32.54 -18.37 3.44
N ALA A 107 -33.71 -17.77 3.73
CA ALA A 107 -34.95 -18.49 4.02
C ALA A 107 -35.29 -19.59 3.00
N ARG A 108 -35.17 -19.29 1.70
CA ARG A 108 -35.42 -20.27 0.62
C ARG A 108 -34.47 -21.48 0.67
N ALA A 109 -33.21 -21.24 1.02
CA ALA A 109 -32.19 -22.27 1.17
C ALA A 109 -32.43 -23.12 2.43
N ALA A 110 -32.91 -22.52 3.51
CA ALA A 110 -33.32 -23.23 4.72
C ALA A 110 -34.51 -24.16 4.46
N THR A 111 -35.57 -23.70 3.77
CA THR A 111 -36.72 -24.56 3.43
C THR A 111 -36.31 -25.75 2.54
N SER A 112 -35.41 -25.53 1.59
CA SER A 112 -34.86 -26.63 0.78
C SER A 112 -34.05 -27.61 1.64
N MET A 113 -33.33 -27.11 2.64
CA MET A 113 -32.60 -27.93 3.61
C MET A 113 -33.54 -28.80 4.42
N ASP A 114 -34.62 -28.21 4.94
CA ASP A 114 -35.65 -28.93 5.71
C ASP A 114 -36.24 -30.08 4.89
N SER A 115 -36.65 -29.80 3.65
CA SER A 115 -37.22 -30.84 2.76
C SER A 115 -36.26 -32.00 2.47
N HIS A 116 -34.95 -31.72 2.40
CA HIS A 116 -33.94 -32.75 2.23
C HIS A 116 -33.73 -33.53 3.53
N LEU A 117 -33.66 -32.84 4.67
CA LEU A 117 -33.52 -33.46 5.98
C LEU A 117 -34.73 -34.34 6.32
N ASP A 118 -35.93 -34.08 5.79
CA ASP A 118 -37.08 -34.97 5.95
C ASP A 118 -36.90 -36.32 5.24
N THR A 119 -36.21 -36.32 4.10
CA THR A 119 -36.05 -37.52 3.25
C THR A 119 -34.73 -38.26 3.46
N CYS A 120 -33.67 -37.57 3.90
CA CYS A 120 -32.32 -38.14 3.97
C CYS A 120 -31.87 -38.44 5.42
N ALA A 121 -31.87 -39.72 5.79
CA ALA A 121 -31.44 -40.17 7.11
C ALA A 121 -29.95 -39.89 7.43
N VAL A 122 -29.09 -39.90 6.40
CA VAL A 122 -27.64 -39.63 6.57
C VAL A 122 -27.39 -38.18 6.94
N CYS A 123 -27.99 -37.23 6.22
CA CYS A 123 -27.83 -35.81 6.55
C CYS A 123 -28.47 -35.46 7.90
N ARG A 124 -29.55 -36.15 8.32
CA ARG A 124 -30.09 -36.02 9.68
C ARG A 124 -29.13 -36.49 10.76
N SER A 125 -28.47 -37.63 10.57
CA SER A 125 -27.52 -38.14 11.57
C SER A 125 -26.28 -37.25 11.67
N GLU A 126 -25.79 -36.71 10.55
CA GLU A 126 -24.71 -35.72 10.54
C GLU A 126 -25.13 -34.43 11.27
N LEU A 127 -26.32 -33.91 11.01
CA LEU A 127 -26.86 -32.73 11.70
C LEU A 127 -26.98 -32.97 13.22
N ALA A 128 -27.44 -34.17 13.63
CA ALA A 128 -27.51 -34.55 15.03
C ALA A 128 -26.12 -34.61 15.69
N ALA A 129 -25.11 -35.11 14.98
CA ALA A 129 -23.72 -35.12 15.46
C ALA A 129 -23.18 -33.69 15.67
N PHE A 130 -23.42 -32.77 14.74
CA PHE A 130 -23.05 -31.36 14.91
C PHE A 130 -23.76 -30.71 16.10
N ARG A 131 -25.07 -30.95 16.27
CA ARG A 131 -25.82 -30.45 17.45
C ARG A 131 -25.27 -31.01 18.76
N ALA A 132 -24.88 -32.28 18.79
CA ALA A 132 -24.28 -32.90 19.98
C ALA A 132 -22.94 -32.25 20.34
N VAL A 133 -22.11 -31.90 19.35
CA VAL A 133 -20.87 -31.12 19.58
C VAL A 133 -21.20 -29.73 20.11
N GLY A 134 -22.18 -29.03 19.53
CA GLY A 134 -22.64 -27.73 20.03
C GLY A 134 -23.05 -27.78 21.49
N MET A 135 -23.93 -28.72 21.86
CA MET A 135 -24.33 -28.92 23.27
C MET A 135 -23.17 -29.28 24.18
N ALA A 136 -22.19 -30.06 23.70
CA ALA A 136 -21.00 -30.39 24.48
C ALA A 136 -20.10 -29.16 24.71
N LEU A 137 -19.98 -28.28 23.71
CA LEU A 137 -19.26 -27.00 23.83
C LEU A 137 -19.99 -26.03 24.77
N ASP A 138 -21.32 -25.94 24.67
CA ASP A 138 -22.14 -25.10 25.55
C ASP A 138 -22.14 -25.60 27.01
N ALA A 139 -21.94 -26.90 27.21
CA ALA A 139 -21.80 -27.51 28.52
C ALA A 139 -20.40 -27.33 29.13
N LEU A 140 -19.41 -26.84 28.37
CA LEU A 140 -18.11 -26.51 28.94
C LEU A 140 -18.30 -25.38 29.96
N PRO A 141 -17.67 -25.47 31.15
CA PRO A 141 -17.68 -24.36 32.08
C PRO A 141 -17.11 -23.13 31.39
N ALA A 142 -17.74 -21.97 31.61
CA ALA A 142 -17.20 -20.70 31.14
C ALA A 142 -15.77 -20.59 31.67
N LEU A 143 -14.79 -20.74 30.77
CA LEU A 143 -13.39 -20.56 31.09
C LEU A 143 -13.20 -19.07 31.26
N GLU A 144 -13.42 -18.58 32.48
CA GLU A 144 -13.07 -17.22 32.83
C GLU A 144 -11.54 -17.15 32.82
N PRO A 145 -10.93 -16.46 31.84
CA PRO A 145 -9.48 -16.36 31.80
C PRO A 145 -9.01 -15.70 33.10
N SER A 146 -7.87 -16.14 33.64
CA SER A 146 -7.30 -15.51 34.83
C SER A 146 -7.23 -13.98 34.65
N PRO A 147 -7.43 -13.16 35.69
CA PRO A 147 -7.42 -11.70 35.56
C PRO A 147 -6.14 -11.15 34.91
N GLU A 148 -5.02 -11.86 35.05
CA GLU A 148 -3.73 -11.53 34.44
C GLU A 148 -3.59 -11.91 32.95
N PHE A 149 -4.54 -12.65 32.38
CA PHE A 149 -4.46 -13.14 31.00
C PHE A 149 -4.39 -11.99 30.01
N GLY A 150 -5.23 -10.96 30.20
CA GLY A 150 -5.21 -9.75 29.38
C GLY A 150 -3.85 -9.05 29.44
N GLU A 151 -3.28 -8.90 30.64
CA GLU A 151 -1.96 -8.30 30.82
C GLU A 151 -0.85 -9.12 30.16
N ARG A 152 -0.89 -10.46 30.26
CA ARG A 152 0.09 -11.34 29.60
C ARG A 152 -0.01 -11.28 28.08
N VAL A 153 -1.23 -11.26 27.53
CA VAL A 153 -1.45 -11.12 26.09
C VAL A 153 -0.96 -9.76 25.60
N LEU A 154 -1.32 -8.68 26.30
CA LEU A 154 -0.87 -7.33 25.96
C LEU A 154 0.65 -7.18 26.10
N ALA A 155 1.26 -7.79 27.11
CA ALA A 155 2.71 -7.81 27.27
C ALA A 155 3.40 -8.56 26.11
N ALA A 156 2.88 -9.73 25.73
CA ALA A 156 3.39 -10.47 24.58
C ALA A 156 3.28 -9.65 23.29
N TRP A 157 2.14 -9.00 23.07
CA TRP A 157 1.92 -8.17 21.88
C TRP A 157 2.82 -6.93 21.83
N ARG A 158 3.05 -6.28 22.97
CA ARG A 158 4.00 -5.15 23.09
C ARG A 158 5.42 -5.56 22.72
N VAL A 159 5.86 -6.77 23.10
CA VAL A 159 7.20 -7.27 22.77
C VAL A 159 7.36 -7.46 21.25
N GLU A 160 6.35 -8.02 20.59
CA GLU A 160 6.37 -8.19 19.12
C GLU A 160 6.36 -6.85 18.39
N GLN A 161 5.56 -5.89 18.84
CA GLN A 161 5.56 -4.54 18.25
C GLN A 161 6.88 -3.81 18.48
N MET A 162 7.46 -3.87 19.68
CA MET A 162 8.77 -3.27 19.95
C MET A 162 9.88 -3.92 19.12
N ALA A 163 9.83 -5.24 18.89
CA ALA A 163 10.74 -5.91 17.98
C ALA A 163 10.56 -5.45 16.52
N ALA A 164 9.31 -5.27 16.08
CA ALA A 164 9.02 -4.73 14.73
C ALA A 164 9.51 -3.28 14.55
N VAL A 165 9.34 -2.43 15.57
CA VAL A 165 9.81 -1.03 15.56
C VAL A 165 11.34 -0.95 15.67
N ALA A 166 11.97 -1.81 16.48
CA ALA A 166 13.42 -1.88 16.58
C ALA A 166 14.08 -2.38 15.27
N MET A 167 13.37 -3.23 14.53
CA MET A 167 13.77 -3.71 13.21
C MET A 167 13.33 -2.78 12.07
N ALA A 168 12.59 -1.70 12.36
CA ALA A 168 12.24 -0.71 11.36
C ALA A 168 13.51 0.05 10.93
N PRO A 169 13.71 0.28 9.63
CA PRO A 169 14.91 0.94 9.14
C PRO A 169 15.02 2.38 9.66
N THR A 170 15.85 2.59 10.69
CA THR A 170 16.04 3.89 11.35
C THR A 170 16.83 4.89 10.51
N THR A 171 17.52 4.42 9.47
CA THR A 171 18.29 5.29 8.57
C THR A 171 17.39 5.89 7.49
N ARG A 172 17.60 7.19 7.17
CA ARG A 172 16.93 7.87 6.04
C ARG A 172 17.05 7.06 4.75
N TRP A 173 18.20 6.42 4.54
CA TRP A 173 18.45 5.51 3.42
C TRP A 173 17.59 4.24 3.46
N GLY A 174 17.38 3.64 4.64
CA GLY A 174 16.53 2.47 4.79
C GLY A 174 15.05 2.76 4.51
N ARG A 175 14.56 3.97 4.82
CA ARG A 175 13.20 4.42 4.43
C ARG A 175 13.06 4.58 2.92
N VAL A 176 14.03 5.21 2.27
CA VAL A 176 14.04 5.34 0.79
C VAL A 176 14.13 3.96 0.13
N ALA A 177 14.92 3.04 0.66
CA ALA A 177 15.04 1.67 0.14
C ALA A 177 13.79 0.81 0.39
N ALA A 178 13.07 1.02 1.50
CA ALA A 178 11.79 0.35 1.76
C ALA A 178 10.70 0.88 0.83
N TRP A 179 10.62 2.21 0.64
CA TRP A 179 9.72 2.86 -0.30
C TRP A 179 9.99 2.44 -1.76
N ALA A 180 11.27 2.34 -2.14
CA ALA A 180 11.64 1.89 -3.47
C ALA A 180 11.26 0.41 -3.71
N ARG A 181 11.34 -0.44 -2.67
CA ARG A 181 10.91 -1.84 -2.74
C ARG A 181 9.39 -2.00 -2.78
N SER A 182 8.63 -1.17 -2.08
CA SER A 182 7.16 -1.23 -2.11
C SER A 182 6.58 -0.73 -3.45
N ARG A 183 7.26 0.20 -4.13
CA ARG A 183 6.90 0.63 -5.49
C ARG A 183 7.56 -0.18 -6.61
N ALA A 184 8.41 -1.15 -6.28
CA ALA A 184 9.01 -2.00 -7.30
C ALA A 184 7.93 -2.93 -7.89
N PRO A 185 7.78 -2.98 -9.23
CA PRO A 185 6.80 -3.87 -9.85
C PRO A 185 7.10 -5.33 -9.49
N SER A 186 6.09 -6.07 -9.01
CA SER A 186 6.24 -7.46 -8.59
C SER A 186 6.25 -8.45 -9.76
N SER A 187 5.80 -8.03 -10.95
CA SER A 187 5.74 -8.87 -12.14
C SER A 187 6.90 -8.59 -13.10
N ARG A 188 7.39 -9.64 -13.78
CA ARG A 188 8.43 -9.51 -14.84
C ARG A 188 7.98 -8.59 -15.97
N GLN A 189 6.67 -8.53 -16.24
CA GLN A 189 6.08 -7.63 -17.24
C GLN A 189 6.12 -6.16 -16.76
N GLY A 190 5.91 -5.90 -15.47
CA GLY A 190 6.02 -4.55 -14.90
C GLY A 190 7.44 -4.00 -14.97
N TRP A 191 8.46 -4.85 -14.77
CA TRP A 191 9.86 -4.46 -14.99
C TRP A 191 10.17 -4.15 -16.44
N ALA A 192 9.64 -4.92 -17.39
CA ALA A 192 9.82 -4.65 -18.82
C ALA A 192 9.18 -3.30 -19.23
N ALA A 193 7.99 -3.00 -18.72
CA ALA A 193 7.31 -1.72 -18.98
C ALA A 193 8.06 -0.53 -18.34
N ALA A 194 8.49 -0.65 -17.09
CA ALA A 194 9.24 0.40 -16.40
C ALA A 194 10.59 0.69 -17.08
N MET A 195 11.31 -0.35 -17.52
CA MET A 195 12.56 -0.21 -18.26
C MET A 195 12.32 0.38 -19.66
N GLY A 196 11.20 0.04 -20.32
CA GLY A 196 10.81 0.65 -21.59
C GLY A 196 10.58 2.16 -21.46
N VAL A 197 9.86 2.58 -20.42
CA VAL A 197 9.62 4.01 -20.15
C VAL A 197 10.92 4.75 -19.81
N ALA A 198 11.84 4.13 -19.08
CA ALA A 198 13.11 4.76 -18.72
C ALA A 198 14.09 4.87 -19.91
N THR A 199 14.07 3.91 -20.84
CA THR A 199 15.02 3.87 -21.97
C THR A 199 14.54 4.63 -23.20
N ALA A 200 13.22 4.77 -23.40
CA ALA A 200 12.66 5.48 -24.55
C ALA A 200 13.18 6.93 -24.72
N PRO A 201 13.28 7.78 -23.69
CA PRO A 201 13.79 9.15 -23.84
C PRO A 201 15.25 9.19 -24.28
N ALA A 202 16.08 8.28 -23.76
CA ALA A 202 17.49 8.21 -24.13
C ALA A 202 17.67 7.76 -25.58
N VAL A 203 16.88 6.78 -26.03
CA VAL A 203 16.90 6.32 -27.43
C VAL A 203 16.37 7.42 -28.36
N ILE A 204 15.28 8.09 -28.00
CA ILE A 204 14.72 9.22 -28.77
C ILE A 204 15.75 10.35 -28.88
N LEU A 205 16.40 10.74 -27.78
CA LEU A 205 17.44 11.76 -27.77
C LEU A 205 18.62 11.37 -28.66
N LEU A 206 19.08 10.12 -28.57
CA LEU A 206 20.16 9.59 -29.40
C LEU A 206 19.78 9.59 -30.88
N LEU A 207 18.55 9.23 -31.22
CA LEU A 207 18.05 9.27 -32.60
C LEU A 207 17.94 10.70 -33.13
N ILE A 208 17.52 11.66 -32.31
CA ILE A 208 17.50 13.08 -32.66
C ILE A 208 18.92 13.58 -32.92
N VAL A 209 19.86 13.30 -32.00
CA VAL A 209 21.27 13.65 -32.16
C VAL A 209 21.80 13.05 -33.46
N ARG A 210 21.60 11.75 -33.67
CA ARG A 210 22.04 11.07 -34.89
C ARG A 210 21.42 11.67 -36.16
N ALA A 211 20.12 11.97 -36.15
CA ALA A 211 19.42 12.57 -37.29
C ALA A 211 19.98 13.96 -37.63
N VAL A 212 20.19 14.81 -36.62
CA VAL A 212 20.77 16.15 -36.78
C VAL A 212 22.19 16.06 -37.37
N PHE A 213 23.03 15.18 -36.85
CA PHE A 213 24.41 15.01 -37.32
C PHE A 213 24.53 14.25 -38.65
N SER A 214 23.48 13.55 -39.10
CA SER A 214 23.47 12.86 -40.40
C SER A 214 23.14 13.79 -41.58
N HIS A 215 22.66 15.01 -41.32
CA HIS A 215 22.30 15.93 -42.37
C HIS A 215 23.54 16.64 -42.94
N PRO A 216 23.79 16.60 -44.27
CA PRO A 216 25.03 17.12 -44.88
C PRO A 216 25.21 18.64 -44.74
N LEU A 217 24.15 19.37 -44.38
CA LEU A 217 24.18 20.81 -44.13
C LEU A 217 24.58 21.17 -42.68
N VAL A 218 24.59 20.20 -41.77
CA VAL A 218 24.98 20.38 -40.37
C VAL A 218 26.47 20.10 -40.24
N THR A 219 27.28 21.00 -40.77
CA THR A 219 28.70 21.05 -40.44
C THR A 219 28.86 21.58 -39.02
N ILE A 220 29.93 21.16 -38.32
CA ILE A 220 30.25 21.64 -36.97
C ILE A 220 30.27 23.19 -36.93
N GLY A 221 30.70 23.83 -38.01
CA GLY A 221 30.67 25.29 -38.18
C GLY A 221 29.26 25.88 -38.19
N ASN A 222 28.33 25.29 -38.94
CA ASN A 222 26.94 25.76 -39.00
C ASN A 222 26.20 25.52 -37.67
N LEU A 223 26.48 24.42 -36.98
CA LEU A 223 25.93 24.15 -35.65
C LEU A 223 26.42 25.20 -34.63
N GLY A 224 27.71 25.55 -34.65
CA GLY A 224 28.26 26.60 -33.79
C GLY A 224 27.66 27.98 -34.08
N ALA A 225 27.47 28.33 -35.36
CA ALA A 225 26.83 29.58 -35.76
C ALA A 225 25.36 29.63 -35.31
N PHE A 226 24.62 28.53 -35.46
CA PHE A 226 23.24 28.40 -35.00
C PHE A 226 23.12 28.49 -33.48
N VAL A 227 23.95 27.75 -32.72
CA VAL A 227 23.96 27.81 -31.25
C VAL A 227 24.30 29.20 -30.75
N ARG A 228 25.24 29.90 -31.40
CA ARG A 228 25.56 31.29 -31.07
C ARG A 228 24.40 32.24 -31.34
N LEU A 229 23.71 32.10 -32.46
CA LEU A 229 22.51 32.88 -32.77
C LEU A 229 21.38 32.60 -31.78
N GLN A 230 21.10 31.32 -31.51
CA GLN A 230 20.05 30.92 -30.58
C GLN A 230 20.37 31.33 -29.13
N ALA A 231 21.63 31.28 -28.73
CA ALA A 231 22.08 31.81 -27.45
C ALA A 231 21.86 33.32 -27.38
N GLY A 232 22.13 34.05 -28.48
CA GLY A 232 21.84 35.48 -28.61
C GLY A 232 20.34 35.78 -28.48
N ASP A 233 19.48 35.02 -29.16
CA ASP A 233 18.02 35.18 -29.10
C ASP A 233 17.47 34.82 -27.72
N LEU A 234 17.97 33.77 -27.09
CA LEU A 234 17.61 33.40 -25.72
C LEU A 234 18.05 34.47 -24.72
N PHE A 235 19.26 35.01 -24.87
CA PHE A 235 19.76 36.11 -24.04
C PHE A 235 18.93 37.39 -24.25
N GLY A 236 18.55 37.70 -25.49
CA GLY A 236 17.67 38.82 -25.83
C GLY A 236 16.26 38.63 -25.26
N ALA A 237 15.70 37.43 -25.35
CA ALA A 237 14.40 37.08 -24.76
C ALA A 237 14.44 37.11 -23.22
N LEU A 238 15.53 36.66 -22.60
CA LEU A 238 15.77 36.76 -21.16
C LEU A 238 16.02 38.20 -20.71
N ALA A 239 16.70 39.02 -21.52
CA ALA A 239 16.92 40.43 -21.22
C ALA A 239 15.60 41.23 -21.33
N THR A 240 14.77 40.95 -22.34
CA THR A 240 13.47 41.61 -22.53
C THR A 240 12.42 41.12 -21.53
N ARG A 241 12.34 39.81 -21.25
CA ARG A 241 11.49 39.28 -20.17
C ARG A 241 12.02 39.64 -18.78
N GLY A 242 13.33 39.70 -18.61
CA GLY A 242 13.99 40.21 -17.41
C GLY A 242 13.66 41.67 -17.16
N ALA A 243 13.71 42.51 -18.20
CA ALA A 243 13.28 43.91 -18.13
C ALA A 243 11.78 44.05 -17.81
N ALA A 244 10.93 43.19 -18.37
CA ALA A 244 9.50 43.16 -18.05
C ALA A 244 9.21 42.65 -16.61
N LEU A 245 10.00 41.69 -16.11
CA LEU A 245 9.92 41.17 -14.73
C LEU A 245 10.50 42.16 -13.71
N LEU A 246 11.48 42.98 -14.10
CA LEU A 246 12.02 44.07 -13.29
C LEU A 246 10.99 45.21 -13.09
N GLN A 247 9.98 45.32 -13.94
CA GLN A 247 8.86 46.26 -13.74
C GLN A 247 7.78 45.73 -12.78
N THR A 248 7.73 44.42 -12.50
CA THR A 248 6.85 43.86 -11.47
C THR A 248 7.57 43.85 -10.12
N VAL A 249 7.29 44.89 -9.33
CA VAL A 249 7.81 45.12 -7.97
C VAL A 249 7.62 43.87 -7.10
N GLY A 250 8.70 43.10 -6.90
CA GLY A 250 8.72 41.93 -6.01
C GLY A 250 9.79 40.88 -6.32
N LEU A 251 10.20 40.73 -7.59
CA LEU A 251 11.13 39.66 -7.98
C LEU A 251 12.61 40.03 -7.90
N ASP A 252 12.95 41.32 -7.90
CA ASP A 252 14.34 41.78 -7.82
C ASP A 252 14.97 41.45 -6.45
N ALA A 253 14.18 41.51 -5.38
CA ALA A 253 14.62 41.11 -4.03
C ALA A 253 14.80 39.58 -3.92
N ALA A 254 13.92 38.79 -4.53
CA ALA A 254 14.00 37.33 -4.54
C ALA A 254 15.14 36.79 -5.43
N ALA A 255 15.37 37.42 -6.58
CA ALA A 255 16.44 37.04 -7.50
C ALA A 255 17.82 37.44 -6.95
N ARG A 256 17.95 38.61 -6.30
CA ARG A 256 19.20 38.99 -5.64
C ARG A 256 19.52 38.09 -4.45
N THR A 257 18.54 37.76 -3.62
CA THR A 257 18.74 36.82 -2.50
C THR A 257 19.09 35.41 -2.99
N ALA A 258 18.46 34.93 -4.07
CA ALA A 258 18.82 33.65 -4.68
C ALA A 258 20.22 33.67 -5.30
N PHE A 259 20.60 34.75 -5.99
CA PHE A 259 21.92 34.89 -6.60
C PHE A 259 23.02 35.06 -5.55
N GLU A 260 22.78 35.82 -4.47
CA GLU A 260 23.69 35.95 -3.32
C GLU A 260 23.84 34.62 -2.56
N LEU A 261 22.77 33.83 -2.42
CA LEU A 261 22.87 32.47 -1.88
C LEU A 261 23.72 31.58 -2.78
N LEU A 262 23.49 31.62 -4.10
CA LEU A 262 24.17 30.74 -5.07
C LEU A 262 25.63 31.15 -5.33
N SER A 263 25.96 32.43 -5.14
CA SER A 263 27.32 32.95 -5.25
C SER A 263 28.14 32.80 -3.97
N SER A 264 27.53 32.35 -2.87
CA SER A 264 28.29 31.94 -1.69
C SER A 264 29.10 30.66 -2.01
N PRO A 265 30.43 30.67 -1.84
CA PRO A 265 31.29 29.50 -2.12
C PRO A 265 30.81 28.17 -1.52
N PRO A 266 30.27 28.09 -0.29
CA PRO A 266 29.81 26.82 0.27
C PRO A 266 28.53 26.29 -0.39
N VAL A 267 27.61 27.15 -0.84
CA VAL A 267 26.36 26.73 -1.49
C VAL A 267 26.63 26.27 -2.93
N ALA A 268 27.52 26.96 -3.65
CA ALA A 268 27.97 26.51 -4.96
C ALA A 268 28.66 25.13 -4.87
N ALA A 269 29.52 24.92 -3.87
CA ALA A 269 30.16 23.63 -3.62
C ALA A 269 29.13 22.53 -3.25
N GLY A 270 28.11 22.87 -2.46
CA GLY A 270 26.99 21.99 -2.13
C GLY A 270 26.15 21.59 -3.35
N ALA A 271 25.80 22.55 -4.19
CA ALA A 271 25.05 22.29 -5.42
C ALA A 271 25.85 21.42 -6.41
N ALA A 272 27.16 21.68 -6.55
CA ALA A 272 28.04 20.89 -7.40
C ALA A 272 28.22 19.45 -6.90
N THR A 273 28.29 19.25 -5.58
CA THR A 273 28.36 17.89 -4.99
C THR A 273 27.06 17.12 -5.16
N VAL A 274 25.90 17.78 -4.98
CA VAL A 274 24.59 17.16 -5.25
C VAL A 274 24.45 16.77 -6.73
N ALA A 275 24.79 17.67 -7.66
CA ALA A 275 24.73 17.40 -9.09
C ALA A 275 25.69 16.26 -9.50
N SER A 276 26.90 16.23 -8.94
CA SER A 276 27.87 15.16 -9.18
C SER A 276 27.37 13.82 -8.63
N GLY A 277 26.77 13.81 -7.44
CA GLY A 277 26.18 12.62 -6.83
C GLY A 277 25.01 12.06 -7.65
N LEU A 278 24.14 12.92 -8.18
CA LEU A 278 23.05 12.52 -9.07
C LEU A 278 23.58 11.92 -10.39
N THR A 279 24.62 12.53 -10.95
CA THR A 279 25.24 12.03 -12.19
C THR A 279 25.90 10.68 -11.96
N PHE A 280 26.61 10.51 -10.84
CA PHE A 280 27.23 9.24 -10.46
C PHE A 280 26.19 8.14 -10.21
N ALA A 281 25.09 8.46 -9.51
CA ALA A 281 24.00 7.52 -9.28
C ALA A 281 23.36 7.06 -10.59
N ALA A 282 23.13 7.98 -11.54
CA ALA A 282 22.62 7.65 -12.87
C ALA A 282 23.59 6.73 -13.63
N LEU A 283 24.90 7.03 -13.62
CA LEU A 283 25.93 6.22 -14.25
C LEU A 283 26.04 4.82 -13.62
N TRP A 284 25.93 4.73 -12.31
CA TRP A 284 25.95 3.46 -11.57
C TRP A 284 24.78 2.55 -11.94
N VAL A 285 23.57 3.12 -12.03
CA VAL A 285 22.37 2.38 -12.47
C VAL A 285 22.58 1.82 -13.88
N VAL A 286 23.11 2.63 -14.79
CA VAL A 286 23.40 2.22 -16.17
C VAL A 286 24.46 1.12 -16.21
N TYR A 287 25.57 1.28 -15.48
CA TYR A 287 26.65 0.28 -15.39
C TYR A 287 26.13 -1.07 -14.86
N ARG A 288 25.38 -1.04 -13.77
CA ARG A 288 24.82 -2.23 -13.12
C ARG A 288 23.90 -3.01 -14.06
N PHE A 289 23.09 -2.32 -14.86
CA PHE A 289 22.10 -2.93 -15.75
C PHE A 289 22.62 -3.33 -17.13
N LEU A 290 23.66 -2.66 -17.63
CA LEU A 290 24.21 -3.01 -18.95
C LEU A 290 25.33 -4.04 -18.87
N ILE A 291 26.19 -3.94 -17.86
CA ILE A 291 27.44 -4.71 -17.82
C ILE A 291 27.32 -5.90 -16.85
N ALA A 292 26.78 -5.68 -15.65
CA ALA A 292 26.76 -6.72 -14.63
C ALA A 292 25.63 -7.77 -14.80
N SER A 293 24.63 -7.50 -15.65
CA SER A 293 23.51 -8.42 -15.91
C SER A 293 23.61 -9.16 -17.25
N GLN A 294 24.72 -9.07 -17.99
CA GLN A 294 24.96 -10.03 -19.07
C GLN A 294 25.34 -11.39 -18.46
N PRO A 295 24.52 -12.44 -18.63
CA PRO A 295 24.90 -13.78 -18.20
C PRO A 295 26.07 -14.24 -19.07
N ALA A 296 27.21 -14.55 -18.45
CA ALA A 296 28.43 -14.92 -19.15
C ALA A 296 28.34 -16.25 -19.94
N ASP A 297 27.27 -17.02 -19.79
CA ASP A 297 27.17 -18.35 -20.40
C ASP A 297 25.84 -18.52 -21.14
N ARG A 298 25.86 -18.25 -22.46
CA ARG A 298 25.02 -19.00 -23.39
C ARG A 298 25.91 -19.70 -24.40
N PRO A 299 26.20 -21.00 -24.22
CA PRO A 299 26.92 -21.77 -25.22
C PRO A 299 26.09 -21.78 -26.50
N TYR A 300 26.70 -21.33 -27.60
CA TYR A 300 26.12 -21.33 -28.92
C TYR A 300 25.68 -22.76 -29.27
N ALA A 301 24.37 -22.97 -29.41
CA ALA A 301 23.83 -24.23 -29.86
C ALA A 301 24.35 -24.52 -31.28
N HIS A 302 25.19 -25.54 -31.41
CA HIS A 302 25.62 -26.08 -32.68
C HIS A 302 24.40 -26.61 -33.44
N VAL A 303 24.14 -26.01 -34.60
CA VAL A 303 23.16 -26.51 -35.56
C VAL A 303 23.83 -27.64 -36.34
N SER A 304 23.44 -28.89 -36.07
CA SER A 304 23.79 -30.04 -36.88
C SER A 304 22.90 -30.12 -38.13
N ARG A 305 23.54 -30.30 -39.29
CA ARG A 305 22.93 -30.63 -40.59
C ARG A 305 22.45 -32.07 -40.64
#